data_AF-A0A6N0D3B0-F1
#
_entry.id   AF-A0A6N0D3B0-F1
#
_cell.length_a   1.000
_cell.length_b   1.000
_cell.length_c   1.000
_cell.angle_alpha   90.00
_cell.angle_beta   90.00
_cell.angle_gamma   90.00
#
_symmetry.space_group_name_H-M   'P 1'
#
loop_
_entity.id
_entity.type
_entity.pdbx_description
1 polymer ?
#
loop_
_entity_poly.entity_id
_entity_poly.type
_entity_poly.pdbx_seq_one_letter_code
_entity_poly.pdbx_strand_id
1 'polypeptide(L)'
;HDFTQGPLKMISPGRVYRRDTDDATHSHQFHQIEGLVIDKHITMADLKGTLLALAQHVFGADRQIRLRPSFFPFTEPSVEVDVSCFRCNGAGCPICKYSGWIEVLGAGMVHPNVL
;
A
#
# COMPACT_ATOMS: atom_id res chain seq x y z
N HIS A 1 -17.78 13.97 4.10
CA HIS A 1 -18.45 12.81 4.72
C HIS A 1 -18.76 13.18 6.16
N ASP A 2 -19.91 12.77 6.68
CA ASP A 2 -20.30 13.06 8.06
C ASP A 2 -19.83 11.92 8.97
N PHE A 3 -18.76 12.15 9.74
CA PHE A 3 -18.19 11.17 10.66
C PHE A 3 -19.14 10.80 11.82
N THR A 4 -20.27 11.49 11.97
CA THR A 4 -21.32 11.11 12.92
C THR A 4 -22.26 10.03 12.37
N GLN A 5 -22.23 9.75 11.07
CA GLN A 5 -23.12 8.78 10.41
C GLN A 5 -22.52 7.38 10.21
N GLY A 6 -21.36 7.09 10.82
CA GLY A 6 -20.73 5.77 10.80
C GLY A 6 -19.32 5.80 10.19
N PRO A 7 -18.78 4.61 9.88
CA PRO A 7 -17.41 4.50 9.40
C PRO A 7 -17.21 5.06 7.99
N LEU A 8 -16.13 5.80 7.78
CA LEU A 8 -15.66 6.13 6.44
C LEU A 8 -14.92 4.93 5.88
N LYS A 9 -15.34 4.43 4.72
CA LYS A 9 -14.64 3.39 3.96
C LYS A 9 -14.69 3.76 2.49
N MET A 10 -13.56 4.14 1.92
CA MET A 10 -13.50 4.58 0.52
C MET A 10 -12.28 4.04 -0.21
N ILE A 11 -12.44 3.88 -1.53
CA ILE A 11 -11.39 3.60 -2.49
C ILE A 11 -11.45 4.71 -3.55
N SER A 12 -10.32 5.30 -3.88
CA SER A 12 -10.19 6.40 -4.84
C SER A 12 -9.19 6.05 -5.94
N PRO A 13 -9.64 5.44 -7.05
CA PRO A 13 -8.81 5.25 -8.24
C PRO A 13 -8.79 6.54 -9.08
N GLY A 14 -7.63 6.90 -9.64
CA GLY A 14 -7.54 8.10 -10.46
C GLY A 14 -6.24 8.27 -11.21
N ARG A 15 -6.22 9.24 -12.13
CA ARG A 15 -5.01 9.76 -12.74
C ARG A 15 -4.37 10.76 -11.79
N VAL A 16 -3.06 10.63 -11.62
CA VAL A 16 -2.24 11.54 -10.83
C VAL A 16 -1.11 12.07 -11.71
N TYR A 17 -0.57 13.22 -11.32
CA TYR A 17 0.40 13.96 -12.10
C TYR A 17 1.63 14.25 -11.27
N ARG A 18 2.79 14.07 -11.87
CA ARG A 18 4.08 14.40 -11.27
C ARG A 18 4.91 15.17 -12.28
N ARG A 19 5.53 16.26 -11.83
CA ARG A 19 6.47 17.01 -12.67
C ARG A 19 7.79 16.25 -12.74
N ASP A 20 7.86 15.28 -13.66
CA ASP A 20 9.06 14.52 -14.00
C ASP A 20 9.25 14.45 -15.52
N THR A 21 10.46 14.13 -15.96
CA THR A 21 10.75 13.89 -17.39
C THR A 21 10.41 12.44 -17.72
N ASP A 22 9.69 12.21 -18.81
CA ASP A 22 9.32 10.85 -19.22
C ASP A 22 10.56 10.02 -19.60
N ASP A 23 10.67 8.82 -19.03
CA ASP A 23 11.69 7.82 -19.35
C ASP A 23 11.11 6.39 -19.25
N ALA A 24 11.96 5.35 -19.32
CA ALA A 24 11.52 3.95 -19.28
C ALA A 24 10.79 3.54 -17.98
N THR A 25 10.95 4.31 -16.91
CA THR A 25 10.44 4.02 -15.56
C THR A 25 9.58 5.15 -14.97
N HIS A 26 9.55 6.32 -15.60
CA HIS A 26 8.84 7.50 -15.12
C HIS A 26 7.90 8.04 -16.20
N SER A 27 6.69 8.42 -15.78
CA SER A 27 5.76 9.18 -16.60
C SER A 27 5.18 10.33 -15.80
N HIS A 28 5.05 11.50 -16.42
CA HIS A 28 4.44 12.69 -15.82
C HIS A 28 2.96 12.49 -15.45
N GLN A 29 2.29 11.49 -16.05
CA GLN A 29 0.93 11.09 -15.73
C GLN A 29 0.86 9.58 -15.53
N PHE A 30 0.34 9.13 -14.39
CA PHE A 30 0.13 7.71 -14.09
C PHE A 30 -1.16 7.51 -13.30
N HIS A 31 -1.46 6.26 -12.93
CA HIS A 31 -2.68 5.93 -12.19
C HIS A 31 -2.32 5.49 -10.77
N GLN A 32 -3.11 5.95 -9.81
CA GLN A 32 -2.98 5.56 -8.41
C GLN A 32 -4.35 5.13 -7.88
N ILE A 33 -4.33 4.23 -6.90
CA ILE A 33 -5.50 3.83 -6.13
C ILE A 33 -5.15 4.06 -4.67
N GLU A 34 -5.95 4.88 -3.99
CA GLU A 34 -5.84 5.10 -2.55
C GLU A 34 -7.04 4.49 -1.82
N GLY A 35 -6.83 4.07 -0.57
CA GLY A 35 -7.88 3.58 0.31
C GLY A 35 -7.83 4.29 1.65
N LEU A 36 -9.00 4.58 2.21
CA LEU A 36 -9.13 5.24 3.52
C LEU A 36 -10.23 4.56 4.33
N VAL A 37 -9.87 4.15 5.55
CA VAL A 37 -10.78 3.59 6.54
C VAL A 37 -10.65 4.39 7.82
N ILE A 38 -11.74 5.02 8.26
CA ILE A 38 -11.83 5.74 9.54
C ILE A 38 -13.04 5.19 10.29
N ASP A 39 -12.79 4.57 11.43
CA ASP A 39 -13.80 4.09 12.37
C ASP A 39 -13.21 4.03 13.78
N LYS A 40 -14.05 3.79 14.78
CA LYS A 40 -13.62 3.54 16.15
C LYS A 40 -12.82 2.25 16.23
N HIS A 41 -11.73 2.28 16.99
CA HIS A 41 -10.88 1.12 17.29
C HIS A 41 -10.21 0.44 16.08
N ILE A 42 -10.03 1.15 14.96
CA ILE A 42 -9.20 0.66 13.85
C ILE A 42 -7.73 0.62 14.29
N THR A 43 -7.07 -0.50 14.02
CA THR A 43 -5.69 -0.78 14.43
C THR A 43 -4.80 -1.03 13.21
N MET A 44 -3.48 -0.98 13.45
CA MET A 44 -2.48 -1.40 12.45
C MET A 44 -2.62 -2.88 12.06
N ALA A 45 -3.21 -3.71 12.93
CA ALA A 45 -3.49 -5.12 12.62
C ALA A 45 -4.58 -5.25 11.55
N ASP A 46 -5.61 -4.41 11.60
CA ASP A 46 -6.67 -4.35 10.58
C ASP A 46 -6.09 -3.92 9.22
N LEU A 47 -5.20 -2.92 9.23
CA LEU A 47 -4.48 -2.49 8.03
C LEU A 47 -3.63 -3.63 7.45
N LYS A 48 -2.84 -4.32 8.29
CA LYS A 48 -2.04 -5.48 7.86
C LYS A 48 -2.91 -6.59 7.24
N GLY A 49 -4.05 -6.91 7.87
CA GLY A 49 -4.98 -7.91 7.35
C GLY A 49 -5.56 -7.51 5.99
N THR A 50 -5.94 -6.24 5.85
CA THR A 50 -6.47 -5.69 4.60
C THR A 50 -5.43 -5.75 3.48
N LEU A 51 -4.19 -5.35 3.76
CA LEU A 51 -3.09 -5.39 2.79
C LEU A 51 -2.72 -6.82 2.38
N LEU A 52 -2.77 -7.77 3.31
CA LEU A 52 -2.53 -9.18 3.01
C LEU A 52 -3.63 -9.74 2.10
N ALA A 53 -4.89 -9.47 2.41
CA ALA A 53 -6.02 -9.89 1.58
C ALA A 53 -5.93 -9.29 0.17
N LEU A 54 -5.56 -8.00 0.05
CA LEU A 54 -5.33 -7.35 -1.24
C LEU A 54 -4.18 -8.01 -2.01
N ALA A 55 -3.05 -8.25 -1.37
CA ALA A 55 -1.90 -8.89 -2.01
C ALA A 55 -2.23 -10.29 -2.51
N GLN A 56 -2.97 -11.08 -1.73
CA GLN A 56 -3.42 -12.41 -2.12
C GLN A 56 -4.43 -12.39 -3.26
N HIS A 57 -5.32 -11.40 -3.28
CA HIS A 57 -6.29 -11.22 -4.35
C HIS A 57 -5.63 -10.82 -5.68
N VAL A 58 -4.67 -9.89 -5.65
CA VAL A 58 -4.04 -9.34 -6.86
C VAL A 58 -2.91 -10.22 -7.38
N PHE A 59 -2.09 -10.79 -6.48
CA PHE A 59 -0.85 -11.49 -6.84
C PHE A 59 -0.89 -13.01 -6.56
N GLY A 60 -1.99 -13.54 -6.03
CA GLY A 60 -2.24 -14.98 -5.81
C GLY A 60 -2.32 -15.40 -4.34
N ALA A 61 -3.12 -16.42 -4.05
CA ALA A 61 -3.50 -16.82 -2.68
C ALA A 61 -2.32 -17.12 -1.73
N ASP A 62 -1.20 -17.62 -2.27
CA ASP A 62 -0.03 -18.00 -1.46
C ASP A 62 0.88 -16.81 -1.09
N ARG A 63 0.53 -15.59 -1.51
CA ARG A 63 1.38 -14.42 -1.23
C ARG A 63 1.42 -14.07 0.25
N GLN A 64 2.61 -13.72 0.70
CA GLN A 64 2.88 -13.10 1.99
C GLN A 64 3.26 -11.63 1.82
N ILE A 65 3.04 -10.84 2.87
CA ILE A 65 3.47 -9.44 2.92
C ILE A 65 4.56 -9.23 3.99
N ARG A 66 5.44 -8.28 3.73
CA ARG A 66 6.44 -7.77 4.68
C ARG A 66 6.22 -6.27 4.86
N LEU A 67 6.04 -5.84 6.11
CA LEU A 67 5.91 -4.44 6.46
C LEU A 67 7.27 -3.91 6.93
N ARG A 68 7.81 -2.92 6.23
CA ARG A 68 9.04 -2.22 6.62
C ARG A 68 8.67 -0.84 7.15
N PRO A 69 9.22 -0.40 8.30
CA PRO A 69 9.02 0.97 8.77
C PRO A 69 9.43 1.97 7.68
N SER A 70 8.60 2.99 7.48
CA SER A 70 8.87 4.11 6.58
C SER A 70 8.32 5.40 7.19
N PHE A 71 8.26 6.49 6.42
CA PHE A 71 7.72 7.77 6.85
C PHE A 71 6.90 8.42 5.74
N PHE A 72 5.63 8.72 6.03
CA PHE A 72 4.79 9.58 5.22
C PHE A 72 4.15 10.66 6.11
N PRO A 73 4.12 11.95 5.71
CA PRO A 73 3.63 13.03 6.58
C PRO A 73 2.16 12.91 7.02
N PHE A 74 1.36 12.12 6.30
CA PHE A 74 -0.07 11.93 6.54
C PHE A 74 -0.39 10.66 7.33
N THR A 75 0.61 9.86 7.71
CA THR A 75 0.42 8.63 8.50
C THR A 75 1.44 8.44 9.62
N GLU A 76 1.00 7.91 10.76
CA GLU A 76 1.84 7.51 11.89
C GLU A 76 1.19 6.39 12.72
N PRO A 77 1.77 5.17 12.78
CA PRO A 77 2.98 4.70 12.09
C PRO A 77 2.80 4.52 10.57
N SER A 78 3.91 4.60 9.84
CA SER A 78 4.00 4.46 8.38
C SER A 78 4.80 3.21 7.99
N VAL A 79 4.40 2.53 6.90
CA VAL A 79 5.05 1.32 6.38
C VAL A 79 5.12 1.29 4.85
N GLU A 80 6.21 0.75 4.34
CA GLU A 80 6.29 0.21 2.99
C GLU A 80 5.91 -1.28 3.03
N VAL A 81 5.22 -1.74 1.98
CA VAL A 81 4.68 -3.09 1.88
C VAL A 81 5.34 -3.81 0.72
N ASP A 82 6.07 -4.87 1.06
CA ASP A 82 6.61 -5.78 0.07
C ASP A 82 5.73 -7.05 -0.02
N VAL A 83 5.60 -7.59 -1.22
CA VAL A 83 4.93 -8.88 -1.48
C VAL A 83 5.96 -9.93 -1.86
N SER A 84 5.79 -11.15 -1.34
CA SER A 84 6.65 -12.29 -1.69
C SER A 84 6.66 -12.54 -3.19
N CYS A 85 7.84 -12.68 -3.79
CA CYS A 85 7.99 -12.75 -5.24
C CYS A 85 7.19 -13.93 -5.85
N PHE A 86 6.27 -13.61 -6.75
CA PHE A 86 5.42 -14.58 -7.47
C PHE A 86 6.20 -15.59 -8.31
N ARG A 87 7.41 -15.25 -8.76
CA ARG A 87 8.20 -16.11 -9.64
C ARG A 87 9.06 -17.13 -8.90
N CYS A 88 9.65 -16.75 -7.77
CA CYS A 88 10.62 -17.59 -7.05
C CYS A 88 10.18 -17.97 -5.64
N ASN A 89 8.98 -17.58 -5.22
CA ASN A 89 8.43 -17.88 -3.89
C ASN A 89 9.39 -17.58 -2.74
N GLY A 90 10.15 -16.48 -2.86
CA GLY A 90 11.09 -16.02 -1.83
C GLY A 90 12.53 -16.50 -2.00
N ALA A 91 12.84 -17.43 -2.91
CA ALA A 91 14.21 -17.92 -3.13
C ALA A 91 15.18 -16.88 -3.70
N GLY A 92 14.66 -15.78 -4.26
CA GLY A 92 15.44 -14.76 -4.97
C GLY A 92 15.54 -15.03 -6.47
N CYS A 93 15.31 -14.01 -7.28
CA CYS A 93 15.48 -14.05 -8.74
C CYS A 93 15.67 -12.61 -9.28
N PRO A 94 16.01 -12.42 -10.57
CA PRO A 94 16.18 -11.09 -11.16
C PRO A 94 14.99 -10.14 -10.96
N ILE A 95 13.74 -10.66 -10.95
CA ILE A 95 12.53 -9.82 -10.79
C ILE A 95 12.50 -9.13 -9.43
N CYS A 96 12.78 -9.86 -8.36
CA CYS A 96 12.81 -9.31 -7.00
C CYS A 96 14.21 -8.83 -6.59
N LYS A 97 15.11 -8.64 -7.55
CA LYS A 97 16.52 -8.27 -7.31
C LYS A 97 17.18 -9.19 -6.28
N TYR A 98 16.88 -10.49 -6.35
CA TYR A 98 17.36 -11.55 -5.45
C TYR A 98 16.98 -11.38 -3.97
N SER A 99 16.08 -10.47 -3.62
CA SER A 99 15.64 -10.28 -2.22
C SER A 99 14.54 -11.26 -1.78
N GLY A 100 13.82 -11.85 -2.73
CA GLY A 100 12.60 -12.61 -2.47
C GLY A 100 11.33 -11.76 -2.31
N TRP A 101 11.46 -10.43 -2.31
CA TRP A 101 10.40 -9.47 -2.03
C TRP A 101 10.32 -8.39 -3.12
N ILE A 102 9.12 -7.88 -3.38
CA ILE A 102 8.87 -6.81 -4.34
C ILE A 102 8.04 -5.75 -3.61
N GLU A 103 8.57 -4.53 -3.49
CA GLU A 103 7.82 -3.39 -2.95
C GLU A 103 6.68 -3.02 -3.91
N VAL A 104 5.46 -2.87 -3.40
CA VAL A 104 4.27 -2.63 -4.22
C VAL A 104 3.32 -1.56 -3.67
N LEU A 105 3.35 -1.27 -2.36
CA LEU A 105 2.42 -0.34 -1.72
C LEU A 105 3.13 0.45 -0.60
N GLY A 106 2.62 1.65 -0.31
CA GLY A 106 2.84 2.38 0.93
C GLY A 106 1.54 2.47 1.73
N ALA A 107 1.60 2.40 3.05
CA ALA A 107 0.43 2.46 3.92
C ALA A 107 0.77 2.97 5.32
N GLY A 108 -0.23 3.29 6.12
CA GLY A 108 -0.05 3.64 7.53
C GLY A 108 -1.35 4.00 8.23
N MET A 109 -1.27 4.25 9.52
CA MET A 109 -2.40 4.78 10.30
C MET A 109 -2.51 6.27 10.06
N VAL A 110 -3.70 6.79 9.77
CA VAL A 110 -3.90 8.22 9.49
C VAL A 110 -3.39 9.06 10.67
N HIS A 111 -2.55 10.05 10.37
CA HIS A 111 -1.97 10.91 11.41
C HIS A 111 -3.06 11.79 12.05
N PRO A 112 -3.05 12.04 13.38
CA PRO A 112 -4.10 12.81 14.06
C PRO A 112 -4.39 14.19 13.46
N ASN A 113 -3.38 14.94 13.03
CA ASN A 113 -3.56 16.24 12.37
C ASN A 113 -4.30 16.19 11.01
N VAL A 114 -4.52 15.01 10.44
CA VAL A 114 -5.27 14.81 9.19
C VAL A 114 -6.76 14.56 9.47
N LEU A 115 -7.10 14.06 10.66
CA LEU A 115 -8.47 13.82 11.10
C LEU A 115 -9.16 15.12 11.54
#